data_AF-A0A832IL88-F1
#
_entry.id   AF-A0A832IL88-F1
#
_cell.length_a   1.000
_cell.length_b   1.000
_cell.length_c   1.000
_cell.angle_alpha   90.00
_cell.angle_beta   90.00
_cell.angle_gamma   90.00
#
_symmetry.space_group_name_H-M   'P 1'
#
loop_
_entity.id
_entity.type
_entity.pdbx_description
1 polymer ?
#
loop_
_entity_poly.entity_id
_entity_poly.type
_entity_poly.pdbx_seq_one_letter_code
_entity_poly.pdbx_strand_id
1 'polypeptide(L)'
;MKVITTHNNPDFDGFASCVGMTKLHPDFEIVISGVPMQSLKECLRLYEDAFPYLTSEQIAKVEEGIEELIIVDTPGLERIGDEIKRKLKPDAKITVVDHHPDIRNDEDSKIPVSNTTYSFTKIIRQTGAAASIVTKMMKEHGIKPNKLEATLLGIGIYEDTGSLLFSSTTLDDIDAIRYLFEHGLEVEIVAEYIKFDLTIDQKLLLQNLLQNTHTYTIDNHVITVTYAETEKFIGGLSAVVAKYWYAQEPETLIAVVRMGKKVFIVGRTKSPDVDIRGLVSEFGGGGHRQAASATLSMVAVEEVIHKVLSLLPKYISSGLKAKDIMSSPVRTALAFETIEQVNKIMEVTGHNGIPIVEGDRLVGIVTKKTIEKAINHGLGKRPVKSVMTSKLITAKTDTPVSTLKKLMIEHDVGRIPILDENNILVGIVTRSDIIRASQKQLVQTSQEHEPSFNFKNITEIIYERLDRRIINLLRLIGVYGNEMKMPVYVVGGFVRDLLLNIPNYDIDVVVEGNGIEFAKYVAKQLDAIVVPYEKFYTATLVFKDGFKIDVATARTEYYEKPGELPQVDVSTIKKDLYRR
;
A
#
# COMPACT_ATOMS: atom_id res chain seq x y z
N MET A 1 -14.90 35.69 32.16
CA MET A 1 -15.71 34.77 31.33
C MET A 1 -14.94 33.52 30.88
N LYS A 2 -15.67 32.49 30.39
CA LYS A 2 -15.14 31.23 29.84
C LYS A 2 -15.60 31.03 28.40
N VAL A 3 -14.69 30.63 27.51
CA VAL A 3 -14.91 30.69 26.06
C VAL A 3 -14.59 29.36 25.39
N ILE A 4 -15.43 28.95 24.44
CA ILE A 4 -15.13 27.91 23.45
C ILE A 4 -14.92 28.59 22.09
N THR A 5 -13.84 28.26 21.38
CA THR A 5 -13.54 28.78 20.04
C THR A 5 -12.98 27.69 19.14
N THR A 6 -13.00 27.94 17.84
CA THR A 6 -12.27 27.15 16.83
C THR A 6 -11.33 28.07 16.02
N HIS A 7 -10.76 27.58 14.92
CA HIS A 7 -9.88 28.35 14.04
C HIS A 7 -10.61 29.54 13.39
N ASN A 8 -9.81 30.48 12.85
CA ASN A 8 -10.32 31.59 12.05
C ASN A 8 -11.08 31.08 10.82
N ASN A 9 -12.21 31.72 10.52
CA ASN A 9 -13.13 31.34 9.43
C ASN A 9 -13.64 29.90 9.59
N PRO A 10 -14.49 29.64 10.60
CA PRO A 10 -14.91 28.28 10.97
C PRO A 10 -15.64 27.57 9.84
N ASP A 11 -15.47 26.25 9.78
CA ASP A 11 -16.27 25.28 9.01
C ASP A 11 -17.23 24.50 9.94
N PHE A 12 -17.94 23.50 9.41
CA PHE A 12 -18.87 22.75 10.26
C PHE A 12 -18.16 21.91 11.32
N ASP A 13 -17.00 21.33 11.05
CA ASP A 13 -16.32 20.51 12.05
C ASP A 13 -15.93 21.36 13.27
N GLY A 14 -15.29 22.51 13.04
CA GLY A 14 -14.95 23.44 14.09
C GLY A 14 -16.17 23.98 14.85
N PHE A 15 -17.21 24.45 14.15
CA PHE A 15 -18.38 25.02 14.82
C PHE A 15 -19.25 23.96 15.52
N ALA A 16 -19.47 22.80 14.90
CA ALA A 16 -20.24 21.72 15.51
C ALA A 16 -19.54 21.19 16.76
N SER A 17 -18.21 21.08 16.72
CA SER A 17 -17.39 20.76 17.89
C SER A 17 -17.56 21.78 19.02
N CYS A 18 -17.64 23.09 18.70
CA CYS A 18 -17.93 24.11 19.70
C CYS A 18 -19.29 23.85 20.37
N VAL A 19 -20.34 23.58 19.58
CA VAL A 19 -21.68 23.27 20.09
C VAL A 19 -21.66 22.02 20.96
N GLY A 20 -21.01 20.94 20.54
CA GLY A 20 -20.89 19.74 21.36
C GLY A 20 -20.16 20.00 22.69
N MET A 21 -19.10 20.83 22.68
CA MET A 21 -18.37 21.20 23.88
C MET A 21 -19.19 22.05 24.85
N THR A 22 -20.13 22.89 24.39
CA THR A 22 -21.05 23.60 25.31
C THR A 22 -21.95 22.64 26.10
N LYS A 23 -22.21 21.43 25.60
CA LYS A 23 -22.97 20.43 26.35
C LYS A 23 -22.17 19.85 27.50
N LEU A 24 -20.86 19.65 27.30
CA LEU A 24 -19.90 19.22 28.32
C LEU A 24 -19.58 20.36 29.30
N HIS A 25 -19.64 21.60 28.83
CA HIS A 25 -19.31 22.82 29.59
C HIS A 25 -20.39 23.91 29.42
N PRO A 26 -21.55 23.79 30.10
CA PRO A 26 -22.69 24.69 29.90
C PRO A 26 -22.47 26.15 30.32
N ASP A 27 -21.41 26.43 31.08
CA ASP A 27 -21.02 27.77 31.53
C ASP A 27 -20.08 28.49 30.55
N PHE A 28 -19.78 27.90 29.41
CA PHE A 28 -18.91 28.48 28.37
C PHE A 28 -19.72 29.06 27.22
N GLU A 29 -19.25 30.19 26.70
CA GLU A 29 -19.83 30.85 25.52
C GLU A 29 -19.01 30.55 24.25
N ILE A 30 -19.69 30.28 23.14
CA ILE A 30 -19.04 30.10 21.84
C ILE A 30 -18.62 31.48 21.31
N VAL A 31 -17.35 31.63 20.94
CA VAL A 31 -16.85 32.82 20.25
C VAL A 31 -16.25 32.40 18.92
N ILE A 32 -16.74 32.98 17.81
CA ILE A 32 -16.20 32.75 16.47
C ILE A 32 -15.40 33.95 15.97
N SER A 33 -14.35 33.67 15.21
CA SER A 33 -13.47 34.69 14.63
C SER A 33 -13.42 34.58 13.10
N GLY A 34 -13.40 35.74 12.43
CA GLY A 34 -13.45 35.81 10.97
C GLY A 34 -14.84 35.56 10.39
N VAL A 35 -14.88 35.15 9.12
CA VAL A 35 -16.12 34.88 8.37
C VAL A 35 -16.28 33.37 8.23
N PRO A 36 -17.36 32.76 8.75
CA PRO A 36 -17.63 31.34 8.55
C PRO A 36 -17.63 30.94 7.08
N MET A 37 -17.26 29.70 6.79
CA MET A 37 -17.42 29.13 5.45
C MET A 37 -18.87 29.25 4.97
N GLN A 38 -19.06 29.38 3.65
CA GLN A 38 -20.34 29.78 3.07
C GLN A 38 -21.51 28.86 3.50
N SER A 39 -21.30 27.55 3.50
CA SER A 39 -22.29 26.54 3.89
C SER A 39 -22.67 26.67 5.37
N LEU A 40 -21.69 26.80 6.27
CA LEU A 40 -21.93 27.07 7.68
C LEU A 40 -22.64 28.41 7.88
N LYS A 41 -22.23 29.47 7.19
CA LYS A 41 -22.86 30.80 7.26
C LYS A 41 -24.35 30.75 6.90
N GLU A 42 -24.71 29.97 5.88
CA GLU A 42 -26.10 29.76 5.49
C GLU A 42 -26.88 28.98 6.54
N CYS A 43 -26.27 27.94 7.12
CA CYS A 43 -26.83 27.19 8.24
C CYS A 43 -27.10 28.08 9.47
N LEU A 44 -26.09 28.84 9.91
CA LEU A 44 -26.21 29.72 11.08
C LEU A 44 -27.28 30.80 10.93
N ARG A 45 -27.53 31.30 9.72
CA ARG A 45 -28.63 32.25 9.47
C ARG A 45 -30.01 31.65 9.63
N LEU A 46 -30.14 30.35 9.39
CA LEU A 46 -31.41 29.62 9.53
C LEU A 46 -31.63 29.13 10.97
N TYR A 47 -30.55 28.90 11.71
CA TYR A 47 -30.56 28.30 13.05
C TYR A 47 -29.92 29.19 14.13
N GLU A 48 -29.88 30.52 13.94
CA GLU A 48 -29.20 31.47 14.84
C GLU A 48 -29.70 31.35 16.29
N ASP A 49 -31.01 31.22 16.47
CA ASP A 49 -31.64 31.07 17.79
C ASP A 49 -31.29 29.74 18.48
N ALA A 50 -30.96 28.70 17.69
CA ALA A 50 -30.64 27.37 18.21
C ALA A 50 -29.17 27.25 18.62
N PHE A 51 -28.27 28.03 18.01
CA PHE A 51 -26.83 27.96 18.22
C PHE A 51 -26.25 29.35 18.50
N PRO A 52 -26.49 29.93 19.70
CA PRO A 52 -26.00 31.25 20.04
C PRO A 52 -24.47 31.28 20.08
N TYR A 53 -23.88 32.32 19.49
CA TYR A 53 -22.44 32.58 19.53
C TYR A 53 -22.16 34.09 19.55
N LEU A 54 -20.97 34.45 20.03
CA LEU A 54 -20.44 35.82 19.94
C LEU A 54 -19.41 35.93 18.81
N THR A 55 -19.40 37.08 18.15
CA THR A 55 -18.36 37.44 17.17
C THR A 55 -17.16 38.10 17.84
N SER A 56 -16.01 38.15 17.15
CA SER A 56 -14.83 38.89 17.61
C SER A 56 -15.13 40.37 17.91
N GLU A 57 -16.08 40.99 17.22
CA GLU A 57 -16.46 42.39 17.47
C GLU A 57 -17.30 42.55 18.74
N GLN A 58 -18.15 41.56 19.05
CA GLN A 58 -18.94 41.54 20.27
C GLN A 58 -18.07 41.24 21.48
N ILE A 59 -17.16 40.25 21.39
CA ILE A 59 -16.25 39.92 22.49
C ILE A 59 -15.32 41.08 22.81
N ALA A 60 -14.88 41.86 21.79
CA ALA A 60 -14.04 43.04 21.99
C ALA A 60 -14.68 44.08 22.93
N LYS A 61 -16.02 44.16 22.95
CA LYS A 61 -16.80 45.11 23.78
C LYS A 61 -17.04 44.61 25.21
N VAL A 62 -16.81 43.33 25.48
CA VAL A 62 -16.98 42.75 26.83
C VAL A 62 -15.79 43.16 27.69
N GLU A 63 -16.00 43.73 28.88
CA GLU A 63 -14.88 44.18 29.74
C GLU A 63 -14.13 43.02 30.41
N GLU A 64 -14.81 41.90 30.67
CA GLU A 64 -14.20 40.74 31.31
C GLU A 64 -13.11 40.07 30.45
N GLY A 65 -12.02 39.66 31.11
CA GLY A 65 -11.01 38.77 30.51
C GLY A 65 -11.44 37.30 30.50
N ILE A 66 -10.78 36.52 29.66
CA ILE A 66 -11.00 35.07 29.49
C ILE A 66 -10.14 34.31 30.50
N GLU A 67 -10.80 33.59 31.42
CA GLU A 67 -10.18 32.78 32.48
C GLU A 67 -9.97 31.33 32.05
N GLU A 68 -10.87 30.80 31.21
CA GLU A 68 -10.79 29.45 30.67
C GLU A 68 -11.12 29.50 29.17
N LEU A 69 -10.31 28.83 28.36
CA LEU A 69 -10.45 28.75 26.91
C LEU A 69 -10.44 27.29 26.47
N ILE A 70 -11.45 26.87 25.74
CA ILE A 70 -11.48 25.60 25.02
C ILE A 70 -11.32 25.91 23.53
N ILE A 71 -10.36 25.26 22.90
CA ILE A 71 -10.06 25.38 21.49
C ILE A 71 -10.38 24.04 20.84
N VAL A 72 -11.24 24.04 19.83
CA VAL A 72 -11.60 22.83 19.08
C VAL A 72 -11.15 22.94 17.63
N ASP A 73 -10.82 21.79 17.03
CA ASP A 73 -10.47 21.65 15.62
C ASP A 73 -9.30 22.54 15.17
N THR A 74 -8.34 22.75 16.08
CA THR A 74 -7.11 23.44 15.74
C THR A 74 -6.00 23.19 16.76
N PRO A 75 -4.72 23.09 16.34
CA PRO A 75 -3.62 22.62 17.18
C PRO A 75 -3.22 23.56 18.33
N GLY A 76 -3.71 24.80 18.34
CA GLY A 76 -3.40 25.79 19.38
C GLY A 76 -3.75 27.23 19.02
N LEU A 77 -3.14 28.17 19.75
CA LEU A 77 -3.48 29.60 19.72
C LEU A 77 -3.15 30.31 18.40
N GLU A 78 -2.30 29.76 17.55
CA GLU A 78 -1.86 30.44 16.32
C GLU A 78 -3.05 30.72 15.37
N ARG A 79 -3.98 29.76 15.29
CA ARG A 79 -5.07 29.77 14.31
C ARG A 79 -6.37 30.40 14.81
N ILE A 80 -6.44 30.86 16.07
CA ILE A 80 -7.64 31.53 16.61
C ILE A 80 -7.58 33.05 16.39
N GLY A 81 -8.68 33.75 16.65
CA GLY A 81 -8.78 35.21 16.44
C GLY A 81 -7.96 36.03 17.44
N ASP A 82 -7.38 37.14 16.98
CA ASP A 82 -6.48 37.96 17.80
C ASP A 82 -7.18 38.66 18.97
N GLU A 83 -8.49 38.93 18.87
CA GLU A 83 -9.26 39.49 19.99
C GLU A 83 -9.37 38.51 21.16
N ILE A 84 -9.57 37.23 20.87
CA ILE A 84 -9.61 36.17 21.89
C ILE A 84 -8.24 36.09 22.57
N LYS A 85 -7.15 36.10 21.79
CA LYS A 85 -5.77 36.09 22.33
C LYS A 85 -5.50 37.28 23.23
N ARG A 86 -5.93 38.48 22.84
CA ARG A 86 -5.75 39.71 23.63
C ARG A 86 -6.48 39.70 24.97
N LYS A 87 -7.60 38.97 25.06
CA LYS A 87 -8.44 38.91 26.26
C LYS A 87 -8.07 37.77 27.21
N LEU A 88 -7.14 36.90 26.85
CA LEU A 88 -6.64 35.85 27.74
C LEU A 88 -5.99 36.47 28.98
N LYS A 89 -6.47 36.06 30.16
CA LYS A 89 -5.83 36.43 31.43
C LYS A 89 -4.50 35.69 31.58
N PRO A 90 -3.49 36.27 32.26
CA PRO A 90 -2.16 35.65 32.38
C PRO A 90 -2.13 34.24 32.97
N ASP A 91 -3.14 33.88 33.76
CA ASP A 91 -3.32 32.58 34.43
C ASP A 91 -4.41 31.72 33.80
N ALA A 92 -4.85 32.05 32.57
CA ALA A 92 -5.92 31.34 31.91
C ALA A 92 -5.59 29.86 31.67
N LYS A 93 -6.61 29.01 31.83
CA LYS A 93 -6.52 27.58 31.52
C LYS A 93 -6.95 27.34 30.08
N ILE A 94 -6.16 26.60 29.33
CA ILE A 94 -6.40 26.34 27.91
C ILE A 94 -6.54 24.84 27.68
N THR A 95 -7.67 24.42 27.12
CA THR A 95 -7.89 23.06 26.65
C THR A 95 -7.94 23.03 25.13
N VAL A 96 -7.23 22.11 24.49
CA VAL A 96 -7.23 21.92 23.03
C VAL A 96 -7.80 20.54 22.72
N VAL A 97 -8.81 20.48 21.85
CA VAL A 97 -9.40 19.25 21.32
C VAL A 97 -9.20 19.24 19.81
N ASP A 98 -8.38 18.33 19.29
CA ASP A 98 -8.01 18.34 17.87
C ASP A 98 -7.73 16.91 17.36
N HIS A 99 -7.98 16.68 16.07
CA HIS A 99 -7.86 15.38 15.41
C HIS A 99 -6.59 15.24 14.55
N HIS A 100 -5.76 16.28 14.46
CA HIS A 100 -4.51 16.30 13.69
C HIS A 100 -3.32 15.74 14.50
N PRO A 101 -2.79 14.53 14.19
CA PRO A 101 -1.73 13.90 14.98
C PRO A 101 -0.30 14.42 14.67
N ASP A 102 -0.12 15.25 13.64
CA ASP A 102 1.20 15.79 13.23
C ASP A 102 1.74 16.89 14.15
N ILE A 103 1.06 17.19 15.26
CA ILE A 103 1.63 18.00 16.34
C ILE A 103 2.56 17.08 17.13
N ARG A 104 3.86 17.31 16.97
CA ARG A 104 4.95 16.73 17.77
C ARG A 104 4.48 16.38 19.19
N ASN A 105 4.76 15.14 19.61
CA ASN A 105 4.82 14.74 21.02
C ASN A 105 5.91 15.56 21.71
N ASP A 106 5.65 16.84 21.96
CA ASP A 106 6.39 17.60 22.94
C ASP A 106 5.66 17.40 24.27
N GLU A 107 6.08 16.36 25.00
CA GLU A 107 5.85 16.23 26.45
C GLU A 107 6.35 17.45 27.24
N ASP A 108 6.99 18.42 26.60
CA ASP A 108 7.30 19.74 27.14
C ASP A 108 6.84 20.85 26.18
N SER A 109 5.61 21.35 26.34
CA SER A 109 5.23 22.60 25.66
C SER A 109 4.55 23.58 26.62
N LYS A 110 5.36 24.17 27.50
CA LYS A 110 5.22 25.61 27.78
C LYS A 110 5.43 26.33 26.45
N ILE A 111 4.37 26.59 25.69
CA ILE A 111 4.44 27.46 24.52
C ILE A 111 4.67 28.87 25.06
N PRO A 112 5.84 29.51 24.87
CA PRO A 112 6.05 30.85 25.35
C PRO A 112 5.37 31.81 24.37
N VAL A 113 4.10 32.09 24.60
CA VAL A 113 3.45 33.28 24.03
C VAL A 113 3.76 34.42 24.98
N SER A 114 4.82 35.17 24.68
CA SER A 114 5.20 36.43 25.35
C SER A 114 5.11 36.43 26.89
N ASN A 115 6.21 36.11 27.60
CA ASN A 115 6.38 36.26 29.06
C ASN A 115 5.28 35.67 29.99
N THR A 116 4.37 34.85 29.47
CA THR A 116 3.19 34.36 30.18
C THR A 116 3.14 32.84 30.05
N THR A 117 2.96 32.13 31.16
CA THR A 117 2.91 30.65 31.18
C THR A 117 1.46 30.21 31.41
N TYR A 118 0.75 29.83 30.35
CA TYR A 118 -0.60 29.26 30.45
C TYR A 118 -0.55 27.78 30.85
N SER A 119 -1.61 27.31 31.51
CA SER A 119 -1.82 25.88 31.75
C SER A 119 -2.51 25.26 30.52
N PHE A 120 -1.88 24.28 29.88
CA PHE A 120 -2.42 23.60 28.69
C PHE A 120 -2.87 22.16 29.00
N THR A 121 -4.07 21.81 28.57
CA THR A 121 -4.57 20.43 28.48
C THR A 121 -4.81 20.11 27.00
N LYS A 122 -4.24 19.03 26.47
CA LYS A 122 -4.43 18.62 25.07
C LYS A 122 -5.16 17.27 25.01
N ILE A 123 -6.26 17.23 24.28
CA ILE A 123 -7.06 16.04 23.98
C ILE A 123 -6.93 15.81 22.47
N ILE A 124 -5.88 15.08 22.10
CA ILE A 124 -5.62 14.71 20.70
C ILE A 124 -6.03 13.27 20.49
N ARG A 125 -6.80 13.01 19.42
CA ARG A 125 -7.23 11.66 19.03
C ARG A 125 -7.10 11.54 17.53
N GLN A 126 -6.74 10.35 17.05
CA GLN A 126 -6.68 10.10 15.62
C GLN A 126 -8.08 9.69 15.14
N THR A 127 -8.85 10.66 14.67
CA THR A 127 -10.20 10.50 14.10
C THR A 127 -10.32 11.28 12.79
N GLY A 128 -11.35 10.98 12.00
CA GLY A 128 -11.60 11.67 10.73
C GLY A 128 -12.13 13.09 10.89
N ALA A 129 -12.70 13.44 12.05
CA ALA A 129 -13.18 14.78 12.40
C ALA A 129 -12.99 15.07 13.91
N ALA A 130 -12.89 16.35 14.29
CA ALA A 130 -12.91 16.79 15.69
C ALA A 130 -14.28 16.57 16.35
N ALA A 131 -15.37 16.72 15.58
CA ALA A 131 -16.74 16.47 16.02
C ALA A 131 -16.94 15.01 16.48
N SER A 132 -16.18 14.05 15.91
CA SER A 132 -16.18 12.66 16.37
C SER A 132 -15.62 12.52 17.79
N ILE A 133 -14.54 13.26 18.10
CA ILE A 133 -13.92 13.29 19.43
C ILE A 133 -14.93 13.86 20.44
N VAL A 134 -15.53 15.00 20.12
CA VAL A 134 -16.51 15.67 21.00
C VAL A 134 -17.73 14.79 21.22
N THR A 135 -18.26 14.17 20.16
CA THR A 135 -19.40 13.25 20.24
C THR A 135 -19.09 12.05 21.15
N LYS A 136 -17.89 11.48 21.04
CA LYS A 136 -17.44 10.39 21.91
C LYS A 136 -17.34 10.84 23.37
N MET A 137 -16.77 12.02 23.63
CA MET A 137 -16.72 12.60 24.98
C MET A 137 -18.12 12.81 25.56
N MET A 138 -19.07 13.33 24.78
CA MET A 138 -20.46 13.48 25.20
C MET A 138 -21.07 12.13 25.59
N LYS A 139 -20.88 11.10 24.76
CA LYS A 139 -21.36 9.73 25.03
C LYS A 139 -20.76 9.16 26.32
N GLU A 140 -19.45 9.30 26.52
CA GLU A 140 -18.74 8.84 27.72
C GLU A 140 -19.25 9.52 29.00
N HIS A 141 -19.66 10.78 28.92
CA HIS A 141 -20.25 11.54 30.03
C HIS A 141 -21.78 11.38 30.15
N GLY A 142 -22.41 10.52 29.33
CA GLY A 142 -23.86 10.31 29.34
C GLY A 142 -24.69 11.50 28.84
N ILE A 143 -24.06 12.42 28.10
CA ILE A 143 -24.68 13.63 27.57
C ILE A 143 -25.35 13.33 26.22
N LYS A 144 -26.63 13.63 26.13
CA LYS A 144 -27.45 13.35 24.96
C LYS A 144 -27.69 14.62 24.14
N PRO A 145 -27.30 14.65 22.85
CA PRO A 145 -27.67 15.75 21.99
C PRO A 145 -29.17 15.74 21.70
N ASN A 146 -29.76 16.91 21.47
CA ASN A 146 -31.07 17.01 20.83
C ASN A 146 -30.96 16.79 19.32
N LYS A 147 -32.09 16.75 18.61
CA LYS A 147 -32.15 16.49 17.16
C LYS A 147 -31.29 17.44 16.33
N LEU A 148 -31.32 18.75 16.64
CA LEU A 148 -30.57 19.77 15.92
C LEU A 148 -29.07 19.66 16.20
N GLU A 149 -28.69 19.48 17.46
CA GLU A 149 -27.30 19.27 17.89
C GLU A 149 -26.72 18.00 17.25
N ALA A 150 -27.50 16.91 17.24
CA ALA A 150 -27.10 15.65 16.65
C ALA A 150 -26.87 15.80 15.14
N THR A 151 -27.75 16.55 14.47
CA THR A 151 -27.65 16.84 13.05
C THR A 151 -26.45 17.72 12.73
N LEU A 152 -26.20 18.77 13.51
CA LEU A 152 -25.05 19.66 13.32
C LEU A 152 -23.71 18.92 13.51
N LEU A 153 -23.57 18.12 14.57
CA LEU A 153 -22.40 17.26 14.78
C LEU A 153 -22.23 16.25 13.63
N GLY A 154 -23.35 15.72 13.11
CA GLY A 154 -23.34 14.86 11.94
C GLY A 154 -22.82 15.57 10.69
N ILE A 155 -23.22 16.82 10.44
CA ILE A 155 -22.72 17.60 9.31
C ILE A 155 -21.19 17.73 9.38
N GLY A 156 -20.64 18.11 10.54
CA GLY A 156 -19.19 18.22 10.73
C GLY A 156 -18.44 16.92 10.44
N ILE A 157 -18.93 15.79 10.99
CA ILE A 157 -18.30 14.48 10.76
C ILE A 157 -18.38 14.07 9.29
N TYR A 158 -19.56 14.18 8.65
CA TYR A 158 -19.70 13.79 7.25
C TYR A 158 -18.94 14.72 6.30
N GLU A 159 -18.74 16.01 6.64
CA GLU A 159 -17.95 16.95 5.83
C GLU A 159 -16.48 16.51 5.82
N ASP A 160 -15.89 16.33 7.01
CA ASP A 160 -14.45 16.13 7.14
C ASP A 160 -13.99 14.69 6.82
N THR A 161 -14.91 13.73 6.92
CA THR A 161 -14.69 12.34 6.47
C THR A 161 -15.02 12.11 4.99
N GLY A 162 -15.48 13.14 4.26
CA GLY A 162 -15.91 12.99 2.87
C GLY A 162 -17.05 11.98 2.72
N SER A 163 -18.05 12.09 3.59
CA SER A 163 -19.14 11.12 3.76
C SER A 163 -18.65 9.72 4.07
N LEU A 164 -17.69 9.60 4.99
CA LEU A 164 -17.06 8.35 5.43
C LEU A 164 -16.23 7.63 4.34
N LEU A 165 -15.87 8.33 3.26
CA LEU A 165 -15.13 7.77 2.12
C LEU A 165 -13.65 8.13 2.12
N PHE A 166 -13.22 9.12 2.92
CA PHE A 166 -11.82 9.48 3.01
C PHE A 166 -11.03 8.45 3.81
N SER A 167 -9.76 8.26 3.46
CA SER A 167 -8.86 7.32 4.14
C SER A 167 -8.52 7.72 5.59
N SER A 168 -8.81 8.96 5.98
CA SER A 168 -8.73 9.46 7.36
C SER A 168 -9.87 8.94 8.25
N THR A 169 -10.95 8.41 7.67
CA THR A 169 -12.11 7.91 8.42
C THR A 169 -11.72 6.72 9.30
N THR A 170 -12.15 6.75 10.55
CA THR A 170 -11.86 5.77 11.59
C THR A 170 -13.14 5.11 12.13
N LEU A 171 -12.98 4.05 12.92
CA LEU A 171 -14.11 3.42 13.60
C LEU A 171 -14.80 4.38 14.60
N ASP A 172 -14.04 5.28 15.22
CA ASP A 172 -14.57 6.27 16.15
C ASP A 172 -15.52 7.25 15.44
N ASP A 173 -15.30 7.57 14.16
CA ASP A 173 -16.22 8.40 13.37
C ASP A 173 -17.55 7.66 13.13
N ILE A 174 -17.47 6.37 12.80
CA ILE A 174 -18.66 5.52 12.60
C ILE A 174 -19.45 5.38 13.90
N ASP A 175 -18.76 5.19 15.02
CA ASP A 175 -19.38 5.08 16.34
C ASP A 175 -20.02 6.39 16.81
N ALA A 176 -19.40 7.52 16.49
CA ALA A 176 -19.98 8.84 16.71
C ALA A 176 -21.25 9.01 15.88
N ILE A 177 -21.20 8.77 14.57
CA ILE A 177 -22.38 8.83 13.70
C ILE A 177 -23.51 7.93 14.20
N ARG A 178 -23.21 6.68 14.58
CA ARG A 178 -24.19 5.76 15.19
C ARG A 178 -24.87 6.40 16.41
N TYR A 179 -24.09 6.98 17.32
CA TYR A 179 -24.64 7.64 18.50
C TYR A 179 -25.53 8.84 18.15
N LEU A 180 -25.17 9.62 17.12
CA LEU A 180 -25.99 10.74 16.65
C LEU A 180 -27.30 10.25 16.01
N PHE A 181 -27.29 9.14 15.26
CA PHE A 181 -28.51 8.49 14.76
C PHE A 181 -29.45 8.05 15.88
N GLU A 182 -28.90 7.47 16.96
CA GLU A 182 -29.69 7.11 18.15
C GLU A 182 -30.40 8.33 18.78
N HIS A 183 -29.91 9.55 18.50
CA HIS A 183 -30.44 10.82 19.02
C HIS A 183 -31.11 11.71 17.95
N GLY A 184 -31.44 11.13 16.79
CA GLY A 184 -32.29 11.79 15.79
C GLY A 184 -31.55 12.64 14.75
N LEU A 185 -30.27 12.34 14.48
CA LEU A 185 -29.56 12.84 13.30
C LEU A 185 -30.41 12.71 12.02
N GLU A 186 -30.62 13.82 11.31
CA GLU A 186 -31.36 13.88 10.04
C GLU A 186 -30.40 13.90 8.85
N VAL A 187 -30.21 12.75 8.20
CA VAL A 187 -29.26 12.60 7.09
C VAL A 187 -29.68 13.42 5.87
N GLU A 188 -30.97 13.66 5.69
CA GLU A 188 -31.48 14.50 4.61
C GLU A 188 -30.94 15.93 4.73
N ILE A 189 -30.93 16.49 5.95
CA ILE A 189 -30.36 17.82 6.23
C ILE A 189 -28.84 17.78 6.08
N VAL A 190 -28.20 16.71 6.54
CA VAL A 190 -26.76 16.49 6.32
C VAL A 190 -26.43 16.54 4.83
N ALA A 191 -27.20 15.85 4.00
CA ALA A 191 -27.02 15.84 2.56
C ALA A 191 -27.26 17.20 1.90
N GLU A 192 -28.10 18.08 2.46
CA GLU A 192 -28.30 19.43 1.95
C GLU A 192 -27.05 20.31 2.09
N TYR A 193 -26.35 20.21 3.22
CA TYR A 193 -25.14 21.00 3.49
C TYR A 193 -23.85 20.36 2.96
N ILE A 194 -23.85 19.04 2.74
CA ILE A 194 -22.70 18.27 2.21
C ILE A 194 -22.81 18.05 0.70
N LYS A 195 -23.86 18.56 0.06
CA LYS A 195 -23.91 18.66 -1.40
C LYS A 195 -22.63 19.35 -1.86
N PHE A 196 -21.75 18.55 -2.46
CA PHE A 196 -20.68 19.00 -3.34
C PHE A 196 -21.28 19.60 -4.62
N ASP A 197 -22.18 20.57 -4.47
CA ASP A 197 -22.57 21.43 -5.55
C ASP A 197 -21.40 22.34 -5.81
N LEU A 198 -20.79 22.13 -6.96
CA LEU A 198 -19.76 23.03 -7.44
C LEU A 198 -20.40 24.42 -7.59
N THR A 199 -19.75 25.44 -7.04
CA THR A 199 -20.11 26.82 -7.33
C THR A 199 -20.07 27.07 -8.85
N ILE A 200 -20.70 28.14 -9.34
CA ILE A 200 -20.67 28.46 -10.77
C ILE A 200 -19.22 28.52 -11.29
N ASP A 201 -18.32 29.17 -10.54
CA ASP A 201 -16.90 29.25 -10.88
C ASP A 201 -16.23 27.87 -10.91
N GLN A 202 -16.53 27.00 -9.94
CA GLN A 202 -16.01 25.63 -9.90
C GLN A 202 -16.59 24.75 -11.03
N LYS A 203 -17.85 24.95 -11.44
CA LYS A 203 -18.47 24.28 -12.59
C LYS A 203 -17.78 24.68 -13.89
N LEU A 204 -17.52 25.98 -14.07
CA LEU A 204 -16.77 26.49 -15.22
C LEU A 204 -15.34 25.94 -15.23
N LEU A 205 -14.68 25.89 -14.07
CA LEU A 205 -13.36 25.28 -13.96
C LEU A 205 -13.37 23.79 -14.32
N LEU A 206 -14.36 23.02 -13.83
CA LEU A 206 -14.53 21.61 -14.20
C LEU A 206 -14.71 21.45 -15.71
N GLN A 207 -15.54 22.29 -16.33
CA GLN A 207 -15.75 22.28 -17.78
C GLN A 207 -14.43 22.54 -18.53
N ASN A 208 -13.62 23.51 -18.09
CA ASN A 208 -12.31 23.78 -18.70
C ASN A 208 -11.37 22.58 -18.58
N LEU A 209 -11.33 21.91 -17.42
CA LEU A 209 -10.53 20.69 -17.24
C LEU A 209 -10.98 19.57 -18.20
N LEU A 210 -12.30 19.34 -18.32
CA LEU A 210 -12.86 18.34 -19.23
C LEU A 210 -12.52 18.62 -20.70
N GLN A 211 -12.50 19.89 -21.11
CA GLN A 211 -12.14 20.28 -22.47
C GLN A 211 -10.62 20.17 -22.73
N ASN A 212 -9.80 20.46 -21.74
CA ASN A 212 -8.34 20.48 -21.84
C ASN A 212 -7.73 19.23 -21.23
N THR A 213 -8.06 18.07 -21.80
CA THR A 213 -7.60 16.76 -21.34
C THR A 213 -6.75 16.07 -22.41
N HIS A 214 -5.60 15.54 -22.01
CA HIS A 214 -4.73 14.72 -22.85
C HIS A 214 -4.37 13.42 -22.14
N THR A 215 -4.31 12.33 -22.91
CA THR A 215 -3.92 11.01 -22.39
C THR A 215 -2.59 10.59 -22.98
N TYR A 216 -1.70 10.11 -22.13
CA TYR A 216 -0.35 9.64 -22.46
C TYR A 216 -0.23 8.18 -22.06
N THR A 217 0.56 7.42 -22.82
CA THR A 217 0.95 6.06 -22.45
C THR A 217 2.43 6.04 -22.12
N ILE A 218 2.76 5.73 -20.87
CA ILE A 218 4.14 5.68 -20.37
C ILE A 218 4.34 4.34 -19.67
N ASP A 219 5.29 3.52 -20.13
CA ASP A 219 5.55 2.17 -19.60
C ASP A 219 4.29 1.31 -19.42
N ASN A 220 3.42 1.31 -20.44
CA ASN A 220 2.10 0.64 -20.47
C ASN A 220 1.05 1.15 -19.47
N HIS A 221 1.29 2.27 -18.79
CA HIS A 221 0.33 2.93 -17.92
C HIS A 221 -0.34 4.09 -18.65
N VAL A 222 -1.66 4.21 -18.47
CA VAL A 222 -2.45 5.29 -19.07
C VAL A 222 -2.52 6.46 -18.09
N ILE A 223 -1.92 7.58 -18.49
CA ILE A 223 -1.81 8.78 -17.67
C ILE A 223 -2.64 9.90 -18.31
N THR A 224 -3.67 10.34 -17.61
CA THR A 224 -4.50 11.47 -18.02
C THR A 224 -3.95 12.75 -17.39
N VAL A 225 -3.60 13.74 -18.22
CA VAL A 225 -3.22 15.08 -17.78
C VAL A 225 -4.30 16.05 -18.22
N THR A 226 -4.79 16.87 -17.28
CA THR A 226 -5.78 17.91 -17.54
C THR A 226 -5.28 19.25 -17.01
N TYR A 227 -5.67 20.35 -17.66
CA TYR A 227 -5.23 21.66 -17.23
C TYR A 227 -6.27 22.77 -17.43
N ALA A 228 -6.16 23.83 -16.64
CA ALA A 228 -7.01 25.00 -16.77
C ALA A 228 -6.33 26.26 -16.26
N GLU A 229 -6.75 27.41 -16.77
CA GLU A 229 -6.26 28.72 -16.34
C GLU A 229 -7.42 29.65 -16.01
N THR A 230 -7.26 30.43 -14.94
CA THR A 230 -8.20 31.48 -14.55
C THR A 230 -7.47 32.60 -13.83
N GLU A 231 -7.93 33.84 -14.00
CA GLU A 231 -7.39 35.00 -13.27
C GLU A 231 -7.93 35.09 -11.83
N LYS A 232 -9.07 34.43 -11.56
CA LYS A 232 -9.73 34.44 -10.25
C LYS A 232 -9.26 33.25 -9.40
N PHE A 233 -8.98 33.48 -8.11
CA PHE A 233 -8.78 32.38 -7.18
C PHE A 233 -10.10 31.67 -6.88
N ILE A 234 -10.13 30.35 -7.13
CA ILE A 234 -11.29 29.50 -6.89
C ILE A 234 -10.91 28.49 -5.79
N GLY A 235 -11.51 28.63 -4.62
CA GLY A 235 -11.32 27.67 -3.52
C GLY A 235 -11.87 26.28 -3.85
N GLY A 236 -11.39 25.26 -3.15
CA GLY A 236 -11.93 23.90 -3.28
C GLY A 236 -11.54 23.13 -4.54
N LEU A 237 -10.35 23.40 -5.12
CA LEU A 237 -9.86 22.68 -6.31
C LEU A 237 -9.90 21.15 -6.17
N SER A 238 -9.60 20.63 -4.97
CA SER A 238 -9.67 19.18 -4.68
C SER A 238 -11.05 18.58 -4.97
N ALA A 239 -12.13 19.31 -4.68
CA ALA A 239 -13.49 18.87 -4.98
C ALA A 239 -13.77 18.86 -6.49
N VAL A 240 -13.26 19.86 -7.22
CA VAL A 240 -13.37 19.94 -8.68
C VAL A 240 -12.65 18.76 -9.35
N VAL A 241 -11.40 18.50 -8.95
CA VAL A 241 -10.59 17.38 -9.47
C VAL A 241 -11.20 16.03 -9.07
N ALA A 242 -11.80 15.91 -7.87
CA ALA A 242 -12.54 14.72 -7.48
C ALA A 242 -13.75 14.48 -8.38
N LYS A 243 -14.56 15.51 -8.68
CA LYS A 243 -15.70 15.39 -9.60
C LYS A 243 -15.25 14.98 -11.01
N TYR A 244 -14.14 15.55 -11.52
CA TYR A 244 -13.54 15.11 -12.77
C TYR A 244 -13.19 13.61 -12.70
N TRP A 245 -12.48 13.20 -11.65
CA TRP A 245 -12.02 11.82 -11.46
C TRP A 245 -13.16 10.81 -11.46
N TYR A 246 -14.26 11.11 -10.77
CA TYR A 246 -15.44 10.24 -10.77
C TYR A 246 -16.19 10.25 -12.10
N ALA A 247 -16.19 11.37 -12.83
CA ALA A 247 -16.88 11.49 -14.11
C ALA A 247 -16.14 10.82 -15.28
N GLN A 248 -14.81 10.90 -15.31
CA GLN A 248 -13.97 10.36 -16.40
C GLN A 248 -13.33 9.00 -16.05
N GLU A 249 -13.35 8.62 -14.77
CA GLU A 249 -12.77 7.39 -14.24
C GLU A 249 -11.32 7.05 -14.67
N PRO A 250 -10.38 8.02 -14.82
CA PRO A 250 -9.04 7.73 -15.31
C PRO A 250 -8.29 6.77 -14.36
N GLU A 251 -7.32 6.02 -14.90
CA GLU A 251 -6.44 5.17 -14.10
C GLU A 251 -5.45 6.01 -13.28
N THR A 252 -4.85 7.03 -13.91
CA THR A 252 -4.01 8.04 -13.27
C THR A 252 -4.36 9.42 -13.83
N LEU A 253 -4.49 10.41 -12.96
CA LEU A 253 -4.88 11.79 -13.28
C LEU A 253 -3.87 12.75 -12.68
N ILE A 254 -3.46 13.73 -13.47
CA ILE A 254 -2.71 14.89 -13.01
C ILE A 254 -3.42 16.14 -13.53
N ALA A 255 -3.95 16.93 -12.61
CA ALA A 255 -4.56 18.22 -12.91
C ALA A 255 -3.55 19.34 -12.63
N VAL A 256 -3.30 20.22 -13.61
CA VAL A 256 -2.43 21.40 -13.49
C VAL A 256 -3.28 22.66 -13.71
N VAL A 257 -3.48 23.46 -12.67
CA VAL A 257 -4.42 24.59 -12.71
C VAL A 257 -3.75 25.89 -12.31
N ARG A 258 -3.73 26.89 -13.21
CA ARG A 258 -3.30 28.24 -12.86
C ARG A 258 -4.48 29.06 -12.34
N MET A 259 -4.30 29.67 -11.17
CA MET A 259 -5.21 30.67 -10.61
C MET A 259 -4.43 31.93 -10.25
N GLY A 260 -4.59 32.98 -11.05
CA GLY A 260 -3.80 34.21 -10.95
C GLY A 260 -2.29 33.92 -11.11
N LYS A 261 -1.50 34.20 -10.07
CA LYS A 261 -0.03 34.02 -10.06
C LYS A 261 0.44 32.65 -9.57
N LYS A 262 -0.47 31.78 -9.14
CA LYS A 262 -0.14 30.46 -8.58
C LYS A 262 -0.58 29.35 -9.52
N VAL A 263 0.21 28.27 -9.58
CA VAL A 263 -0.13 27.04 -10.29
C VAL A 263 -0.26 25.91 -9.28
N PHE A 264 -1.37 25.19 -9.35
CA PHE A 264 -1.69 24.07 -8.47
C PHE A 264 -1.55 22.77 -9.26
N ILE A 265 -0.90 21.78 -8.65
CA ILE A 265 -0.81 20.43 -9.20
C ILE A 265 -1.58 19.52 -8.25
N VAL A 266 -2.51 18.73 -8.78
CA VAL A 266 -3.25 17.71 -8.03
C VAL A 266 -3.17 16.39 -8.77
N GLY A 267 -2.56 15.39 -8.15
CA GLY A 267 -2.42 14.05 -8.72
C GLY A 267 -3.29 13.03 -7.99
N ARG A 268 -3.84 12.06 -8.73
CA ARG A 268 -4.53 10.88 -8.20
C ARG A 268 -4.25 9.65 -9.05
N THR A 269 -4.19 8.46 -8.46
CA THR A 269 -4.06 7.20 -9.20
C THR A 269 -4.80 6.03 -8.55
N LYS A 270 -5.40 5.16 -9.38
CA LYS A 270 -5.87 3.81 -9.02
C LYS A 270 -4.72 2.78 -9.12
N SER A 271 -3.69 3.09 -9.89
CA SER A 271 -2.60 2.15 -10.15
C SER A 271 -1.70 2.01 -8.93
N PRO A 272 -1.45 0.78 -8.44
CA PRO A 272 -0.46 0.55 -7.40
C PRO A 272 0.96 0.72 -7.92
N ASP A 273 1.18 0.91 -9.21
CA ASP A 273 2.50 1.01 -9.81
C ASP A 273 2.94 2.48 -10.03
N VAL A 274 2.07 3.45 -9.76
CA VAL A 274 2.38 4.89 -9.89
C VAL A 274 2.49 5.53 -8.50
N ASP A 275 3.60 6.21 -8.22
CA ASP A 275 3.79 7.00 -7.00
C ASP A 275 3.56 8.50 -7.25
N ILE A 276 2.34 8.95 -6.94
CA ILE A 276 1.94 10.34 -7.08
C ILE A 276 2.60 11.23 -6.02
N ARG A 277 2.82 10.72 -4.80
CA ARG A 277 3.52 11.50 -3.76
C ARG A 277 4.93 11.80 -4.21
N GLY A 278 5.67 10.78 -4.66
CA GLY A 278 7.02 10.92 -5.16
C GLY A 278 7.11 11.98 -6.26
N LEU A 279 6.24 11.87 -7.28
CA LEU A 279 6.17 12.83 -8.37
C LEU A 279 5.89 14.26 -7.90
N VAL A 280 4.89 14.45 -7.03
CA VAL A 280 4.46 15.78 -6.57
C VAL A 280 5.47 16.42 -5.61
N SER A 281 6.28 15.61 -4.92
CA SER A 281 7.36 16.08 -4.03
C SER A 281 8.45 16.82 -4.80
N GLU A 282 8.67 16.50 -6.08
CA GLU A 282 9.60 17.22 -6.98
C GLU A 282 9.17 18.68 -7.27
N PHE A 283 7.93 19.01 -6.93
CA PHE A 283 7.35 20.35 -7.03
C PHE A 283 7.17 21.01 -5.65
N GLY A 284 7.77 20.44 -4.59
CA GLY A 284 7.64 20.93 -3.22
C GLY A 284 6.28 20.65 -2.58
N GLY A 285 5.52 19.70 -3.11
CA GLY A 285 4.23 19.29 -2.55
C GLY A 285 4.32 18.10 -1.60
N GLY A 286 3.16 17.60 -1.21
CA GLY A 286 3.01 16.47 -0.28
C GLY A 286 1.69 15.73 -0.44
N GLY A 287 1.53 14.63 0.28
CA GLY A 287 0.34 13.78 0.26
C GLY A 287 0.68 12.30 0.43
N HIS A 288 -0.19 11.45 -0.09
CA HIS A 288 -0.08 9.99 -0.08
C HIS A 288 0.32 9.46 -1.46
N ARG A 289 0.84 8.23 -1.50
CA ARG A 289 1.28 7.56 -2.73
C ARG A 289 0.23 7.58 -3.85
N GLN A 290 -1.06 7.52 -3.50
CA GLN A 290 -2.18 7.52 -4.44
C GLN A 290 -2.78 8.91 -4.71
N ALA A 291 -2.49 9.93 -3.89
CA ALA A 291 -3.07 11.26 -4.03
C ALA A 291 -2.16 12.31 -3.36
N ALA A 292 -1.75 13.33 -4.10
CA ALA A 292 -0.88 14.38 -3.59
C ALA A 292 -1.13 15.71 -4.31
N SER A 293 -0.71 16.81 -3.69
CA SER A 293 -0.82 18.15 -4.28
C SER A 293 0.41 19.03 -4.03
N ALA A 294 0.69 19.95 -4.97
CA ALA A 294 1.73 20.97 -4.86
C ALA A 294 1.21 22.34 -5.30
N THR A 295 1.85 23.41 -4.84
CA THR A 295 1.58 24.78 -5.28
C THR A 295 2.89 25.45 -5.69
N LEU A 296 2.91 26.03 -6.89
CA LEU A 296 4.01 26.77 -7.47
C LEU A 296 3.63 28.23 -7.68
N SER A 297 4.62 29.12 -7.75
CA SER A 297 4.41 30.56 -7.98
C SER A 297 5.17 31.02 -9.22
N MET A 298 4.52 31.80 -10.08
CA MET A 298 5.13 32.43 -11.26
C MET A 298 5.75 31.44 -12.26
N VAL A 299 5.05 30.34 -12.56
CA VAL A 299 5.44 29.35 -13.58
C VAL A 299 4.31 29.18 -14.59
N ALA A 300 4.64 28.91 -15.86
CA ALA A 300 3.64 28.62 -16.89
C ALA A 300 3.07 27.19 -16.76
N VAL A 301 1.81 27.00 -17.13
CA VAL A 301 1.14 25.68 -17.05
C VAL A 301 1.83 24.66 -17.94
N GLU A 302 2.22 25.05 -19.16
CA GLU A 302 2.90 24.19 -20.12
C GLU A 302 4.24 23.71 -19.59
N GLU A 303 5.02 24.58 -18.94
CA GLU A 303 6.31 24.21 -18.35
C GLU A 303 6.13 23.16 -17.25
N VAL A 304 5.10 23.31 -16.42
CA VAL A 304 4.75 22.33 -15.39
C VAL A 304 4.36 20.99 -16.01
N ILE A 305 3.51 20.99 -17.05
CA ILE A 305 3.10 19.75 -17.74
C ILE A 305 4.31 19.04 -18.36
N HIS A 306 5.20 19.76 -19.04
CA HIS A 306 6.42 19.16 -19.61
C HIS A 306 7.30 18.55 -18.52
N LYS A 307 7.50 19.26 -17.42
CA LYS A 307 8.27 18.75 -16.28
C LYS A 307 7.61 17.52 -15.66
N VAL A 308 6.30 17.52 -15.47
CA VAL A 308 5.53 16.35 -14.99
C VAL A 308 5.77 15.14 -15.89
N LEU A 309 5.59 15.28 -17.21
CA LEU A 309 5.73 14.18 -18.16
C LEU A 309 7.16 13.62 -18.21
N SER A 310 8.18 14.48 -18.08
CA SER A 310 9.58 14.03 -18.05
C SER A 310 9.97 13.30 -16.76
N LEU A 311 9.34 13.62 -15.62
CA LEU A 311 9.62 13.01 -14.32
C LEU A 311 8.83 11.72 -14.10
N LEU A 312 7.63 11.62 -14.67
CA LEU A 312 6.70 10.51 -14.49
C LEU A 312 7.32 9.11 -14.63
N PRO A 313 8.18 8.81 -15.61
CA PRO A 313 8.82 7.50 -15.75
C PRO A 313 9.62 7.05 -14.51
N LYS A 314 10.16 7.99 -13.72
CA LYS A 314 10.91 7.68 -12.48
C LYS A 314 10.02 7.17 -11.35
N TYR A 315 8.73 7.54 -11.37
CA TYR A 315 7.75 7.23 -10.33
C TYR A 315 6.75 6.18 -10.76
N ILE A 316 6.89 5.65 -11.97
CA ILE A 316 6.24 4.42 -12.38
C ILE A 316 7.21 3.31 -11.99
N SER A 317 6.86 2.53 -10.95
CA SER A 317 7.59 1.31 -10.68
C SER A 317 7.39 0.41 -11.89
N SER A 318 8.49 -0.08 -12.49
CA SER A 318 8.40 -1.24 -13.37
C SER A 318 7.86 -2.38 -12.51
N GLY A 319 6.53 -2.56 -12.54
CA GLY A 319 5.83 -3.51 -11.70
C GLY A 319 6.41 -4.90 -11.88
N LEU A 320 6.09 -5.81 -10.95
CA LEU A 320 6.49 -7.21 -11.08
C LEU A 320 6.09 -7.73 -12.46
N LYS A 321 7.01 -8.46 -13.11
CA LYS A 321 6.79 -9.10 -14.41
C LYS A 321 6.52 -10.59 -14.20
N ALA A 322 6.04 -11.26 -15.24
CA ALA A 322 5.78 -12.69 -15.22
C ALA A 322 6.98 -13.49 -14.70
N LYS A 323 8.19 -13.18 -15.17
CA LYS A 323 9.43 -13.84 -14.73
C LYS A 323 9.73 -13.70 -13.23
N ASP A 324 9.25 -12.64 -12.59
CA ASP A 324 9.54 -12.35 -11.17
C ASP A 324 8.63 -13.14 -10.23
N ILE A 325 7.49 -13.63 -10.74
CA ILE A 325 6.48 -14.35 -9.95
C ILE A 325 6.16 -15.76 -10.47
N MET A 326 6.61 -16.12 -11.67
CA MET A 326 6.32 -17.43 -12.26
C MET A 326 7.03 -18.55 -11.50
N SER A 327 6.39 -19.71 -11.49
CA SER A 327 7.06 -20.95 -11.11
C SER A 327 7.85 -21.48 -12.31
N SER A 328 9.15 -21.71 -12.11
CA SER A 328 10.06 -22.29 -13.10
C SER A 328 11.08 -23.22 -12.39
N PRO A 329 11.48 -24.35 -12.99
CA PRO A 329 10.93 -24.94 -14.21
C PRO A 329 9.49 -25.43 -14.00
N VAL A 330 8.66 -25.33 -15.03
CA VAL A 330 7.26 -25.77 -14.98
C VAL A 330 7.15 -27.27 -15.28
N ARG A 331 6.40 -28.00 -14.44
CA ARG A 331 6.08 -29.42 -14.65
C ARG A 331 5.14 -29.54 -15.85
N THR A 332 5.48 -30.39 -16.82
CA THR A 332 4.67 -30.66 -18.01
C THR A 332 4.32 -32.14 -18.10
N ALA A 333 3.35 -32.47 -18.97
CA ALA A 333 3.04 -33.83 -19.38
C ALA A 333 2.99 -33.91 -20.92
N LEU A 334 3.27 -35.09 -21.47
CA LEU A 334 3.27 -35.29 -22.92
C LEU A 334 1.85 -35.55 -23.41
N ALA A 335 1.52 -35.02 -24.59
CA ALA A 335 0.16 -35.13 -25.16
C ALA A 335 -0.35 -36.57 -25.34
N PHE A 336 0.57 -37.54 -25.48
CA PHE A 336 0.24 -38.96 -25.65
C PHE A 336 0.16 -39.73 -24.32
N GLU A 337 0.59 -39.16 -23.20
CA GLU A 337 0.43 -39.79 -21.88
C GLU A 337 -1.06 -39.98 -21.56
N THR A 338 -1.37 -41.02 -20.81
CA THR A 338 -2.74 -41.33 -20.40
C THR A 338 -3.23 -40.39 -19.31
N ILE A 339 -4.55 -40.20 -19.24
CA ILE A 339 -5.20 -39.38 -18.20
C ILE A 339 -4.88 -39.91 -16.80
N GLU A 340 -4.78 -41.23 -16.61
CA GLU A 340 -4.35 -41.86 -15.34
C GLU A 340 -2.91 -41.50 -14.96
N GLN A 341 -1.97 -41.54 -15.91
CA GLN A 341 -0.59 -41.13 -15.67
C GLN A 341 -0.52 -39.67 -15.24
N VAL A 342 -1.23 -38.79 -15.96
CA VAL A 342 -1.27 -37.37 -15.63
C VAL A 342 -1.93 -37.13 -14.27
N ASN A 343 -3.00 -37.86 -13.93
CA ASN A 343 -3.62 -37.78 -12.61
C ASN A 343 -2.65 -38.15 -11.50
N LYS A 344 -1.88 -39.22 -11.67
CA LYS A 344 -0.86 -39.64 -10.71
C LYS A 344 0.21 -38.56 -10.53
N ILE A 345 0.65 -37.91 -11.60
CA ILE A 345 1.57 -36.77 -11.51
C ILE A 345 0.94 -35.65 -10.68
N MET A 346 -0.33 -35.29 -10.95
CA MET A 346 -1.05 -34.22 -10.23
C MET A 346 -1.23 -34.53 -8.74
N GLU A 347 -1.52 -35.79 -8.39
CA GLU A 347 -1.68 -36.24 -7.00
C GLU A 347 -0.36 -36.20 -6.24
N VAL A 348 0.71 -36.77 -6.81
CA VAL A 348 2.03 -36.82 -6.17
C VAL A 348 2.60 -35.43 -5.96
N THR A 349 2.46 -34.57 -6.96
CA THR A 349 3.09 -33.25 -6.94
C THR A 349 2.20 -32.14 -6.38
N GLY A 350 0.93 -32.43 -6.09
CA GLY A 350 -0.05 -31.45 -5.59
C GLY A 350 -0.47 -30.38 -6.60
N HIS A 351 -0.11 -30.50 -7.89
CA HIS A 351 -0.45 -29.49 -8.89
C HIS A 351 -1.90 -29.63 -9.36
N ASN A 352 -2.66 -28.53 -9.31
CA ASN A 352 -4.04 -28.48 -9.81
C ASN A 352 -4.15 -28.20 -11.31
N GLY A 353 -3.01 -28.06 -12.00
CA GLY A 353 -2.92 -27.82 -13.43
C GLY A 353 -1.57 -28.19 -14.00
N ILE A 354 -1.58 -28.79 -15.20
CA ILE A 354 -0.37 -29.21 -15.90
C ILE A 354 -0.46 -28.76 -17.37
N PRO A 355 0.52 -27.99 -17.88
CA PRO A 355 0.71 -27.76 -19.30
C PRO A 355 1.07 -29.04 -20.05
N ILE A 356 0.43 -29.24 -21.20
CA ILE A 356 0.63 -30.40 -22.07
C ILE A 356 1.52 -29.99 -23.25
N VAL A 357 2.56 -30.76 -23.52
CA VAL A 357 3.54 -30.48 -24.56
C VAL A 357 3.66 -31.61 -25.59
N GLU A 358 4.03 -31.25 -26.81
CA GLU A 358 4.50 -32.17 -27.86
C GLU A 358 5.90 -31.71 -28.28
N GLY A 359 6.94 -32.46 -27.89
CA GLY A 359 8.32 -31.96 -27.93
C GLY A 359 8.45 -30.74 -27.03
N ASP A 360 9.03 -29.64 -27.56
CA ASP A 360 9.20 -28.38 -26.83
C ASP A 360 7.99 -27.44 -26.95
N ARG A 361 6.94 -27.84 -27.68
CA ARG A 361 5.80 -26.98 -27.97
C ARG A 361 4.67 -27.21 -26.98
N LEU A 362 4.19 -26.13 -26.37
CA LEU A 362 2.95 -26.13 -25.59
C LEU A 362 1.74 -26.34 -26.52
N VAL A 363 0.98 -27.42 -26.32
CA VAL A 363 -0.18 -27.79 -27.14
C VAL A 363 -1.51 -27.77 -26.38
N GLY A 364 -1.47 -27.75 -25.05
CA GLY A 364 -2.69 -27.64 -24.25
C GLY A 364 -2.42 -27.47 -22.77
N ILE A 365 -3.49 -27.42 -21.99
CA ILE A 365 -3.42 -27.43 -20.53
C ILE A 365 -4.55 -28.28 -19.97
N VAL A 366 -4.28 -29.01 -18.90
CA VAL A 366 -5.30 -29.75 -18.14
C VAL A 366 -5.41 -29.21 -16.73
N THR A 367 -6.61 -29.39 -16.15
CA THR A 367 -6.90 -29.06 -14.76
C THR A 367 -7.29 -30.32 -14.02
N LYS A 368 -7.07 -30.36 -12.70
CA LYS A 368 -7.42 -31.52 -11.87
C LYS A 368 -8.89 -31.91 -12.04
N LYS A 369 -9.78 -30.91 -12.03
CA LYS A 369 -11.21 -31.07 -12.29
C LYS A 369 -11.52 -31.74 -13.63
N THR A 370 -10.78 -31.41 -14.69
CA THR A 370 -10.95 -32.01 -16.02
C THR A 370 -10.52 -33.48 -16.03
N ILE A 371 -9.39 -33.77 -15.38
CA ILE A 371 -8.84 -35.12 -15.25
C ILE A 371 -9.77 -36.01 -14.43
N GLU A 372 -10.21 -35.56 -13.25
CA GLU A 372 -11.15 -36.27 -12.38
C GLU A 372 -12.47 -36.57 -13.10
N LYS A 373 -13.02 -35.59 -13.83
CA LYS A 373 -14.22 -35.80 -14.63
C LYS A 373 -14.00 -36.88 -15.69
N ALA A 374 -12.87 -36.88 -16.38
CA ALA A 374 -12.57 -37.87 -17.40
C ALA A 374 -12.40 -39.28 -16.82
N ILE A 375 -11.74 -39.41 -15.66
CA ILE A 375 -11.60 -40.68 -14.93
C ILE A 375 -12.98 -41.21 -14.51
N ASN A 376 -13.84 -40.36 -13.94
CA ASN A 376 -15.19 -40.73 -13.53
C ASN A 376 -16.07 -41.21 -14.70
N HIS A 377 -15.74 -40.82 -15.94
CA HIS A 377 -16.37 -41.31 -17.17
C HIS A 377 -15.65 -42.50 -17.82
N GLY A 378 -14.69 -43.13 -17.13
CA GLY A 378 -13.97 -44.30 -17.62
C GLY A 378 -12.97 -44.01 -18.74
N LEU A 379 -12.53 -42.76 -18.90
CA LEU A 379 -11.60 -42.34 -19.95
C LEU A 379 -10.13 -42.40 -19.51
N GLY A 380 -9.81 -42.93 -18.34
CA GLY A 380 -8.47 -42.89 -17.72
C GLY A 380 -7.33 -43.37 -18.63
N LYS A 381 -7.57 -44.41 -19.44
CA LYS A 381 -6.58 -44.97 -20.39
C LYS A 381 -6.43 -44.18 -21.69
N ARG A 382 -7.27 -43.18 -21.95
CA ARG A 382 -7.15 -42.35 -23.16
C ARG A 382 -6.01 -41.35 -23.02
N PRO A 383 -5.40 -40.92 -24.13
CA PRO A 383 -4.42 -39.84 -24.14
C PRO A 383 -4.97 -38.54 -23.55
N VAL A 384 -4.17 -37.83 -22.76
CA VAL A 384 -4.53 -36.58 -22.10
C VAL A 384 -4.90 -35.47 -23.10
N LYS A 385 -4.34 -35.51 -24.32
CA LYS A 385 -4.73 -34.60 -25.41
C LYS A 385 -6.22 -34.65 -25.77
N SER A 386 -6.93 -35.73 -25.41
CA SER A 386 -8.37 -35.84 -25.65
C SER A 386 -9.23 -34.99 -24.72
N VAL A 387 -8.67 -34.51 -23.61
CA VAL A 387 -9.39 -33.71 -22.59
C VAL A 387 -8.72 -32.36 -22.30
N MET A 388 -7.58 -32.06 -22.92
CA MET A 388 -6.88 -30.79 -22.74
C MET A 388 -7.61 -29.62 -23.39
N THR A 389 -7.47 -28.43 -22.82
CA THR A 389 -7.85 -27.19 -23.48
C THR A 389 -6.75 -26.77 -24.46
N SER A 390 -7.07 -26.70 -25.75
CA SER A 390 -6.14 -26.30 -26.82
C SER A 390 -6.11 -24.80 -27.09
N LYS A 391 -7.18 -24.07 -26.75
CA LYS A 391 -7.21 -22.59 -26.82
C LYS A 391 -6.48 -22.01 -25.61
N LEU A 392 -5.18 -21.79 -25.79
CA LEU A 392 -4.28 -21.36 -24.73
C LEU A 392 -4.26 -19.84 -24.60
N ILE A 393 -4.33 -19.36 -23.36
CA ILE A 393 -4.01 -17.97 -23.00
C ILE A 393 -2.61 -17.99 -22.40
N THR A 394 -1.65 -17.40 -23.10
CA THR A 394 -0.22 -17.39 -22.74
C THR A 394 0.29 -15.96 -22.59
N ALA A 395 1.39 -15.77 -21.89
CA ALA A 395 2.08 -14.49 -21.77
C ALA A 395 3.60 -14.64 -21.95
N LYS A 396 4.31 -13.53 -22.13
CA LYS A 396 5.77 -13.49 -22.25
C LYS A 396 6.43 -13.27 -20.89
N THR A 397 7.73 -13.58 -20.79
CA THR A 397 8.49 -13.45 -19.52
C THR A 397 8.51 -12.03 -18.95
N ASP A 398 8.43 -11.03 -19.81
CA ASP A 398 8.45 -9.61 -19.46
C ASP A 398 7.04 -9.00 -19.24
N THR A 399 5.98 -9.79 -19.42
CA THR A 399 4.59 -9.31 -19.30
C THR A 399 4.32 -8.85 -17.86
N PRO A 400 3.80 -7.62 -17.64
CA PRO A 400 3.48 -7.12 -16.31
C PRO A 400 2.41 -7.96 -15.58
N VAL A 401 2.53 -8.07 -14.26
CA VAL A 401 1.56 -8.80 -13.43
C VAL A 401 0.16 -8.19 -13.50
N SER A 402 0.04 -6.87 -13.68
CA SER A 402 -1.23 -6.19 -13.93
C SER A 402 -1.93 -6.71 -15.20
N THR A 403 -1.17 -6.85 -16.30
CA THR A 403 -1.65 -7.46 -17.54
C THR A 403 -2.03 -8.93 -17.35
N LEU A 404 -1.24 -9.71 -16.60
CA LEU A 404 -1.59 -11.10 -16.28
C LEU A 404 -2.91 -11.18 -15.51
N LYS A 405 -3.13 -10.30 -14.53
CA LYS A 405 -4.38 -10.23 -13.76
C LYS A 405 -5.57 -9.93 -14.68
N LYS A 406 -5.42 -8.99 -15.61
CA LYS A 406 -6.44 -8.66 -16.61
C LYS A 406 -6.76 -9.85 -17.50
N LEU A 407 -5.75 -10.52 -18.06
CA LEU A 407 -5.92 -11.74 -18.87
C LEU A 407 -6.63 -12.86 -18.10
N MET A 408 -6.33 -13.04 -16.81
CA MET A 408 -7.00 -14.03 -15.97
C MET A 408 -8.48 -13.73 -15.74
N ILE A 409 -8.85 -12.45 -15.60
CA ILE A 409 -10.23 -12.00 -15.40
C ILE A 409 -11.01 -12.09 -16.72
N GLU A 410 -10.48 -11.51 -17.80
CA GLU A 410 -11.15 -11.42 -19.10
C GLU A 410 -11.42 -12.78 -19.73
N HIS A 411 -10.50 -13.74 -19.53
CA HIS A 411 -10.63 -15.08 -20.09
C HIS A 411 -11.09 -16.14 -19.07
N ASP A 412 -11.42 -15.73 -17.83
CA ASP A 412 -11.74 -16.61 -16.69
C ASP A 412 -10.77 -17.81 -16.55
N VAL A 413 -9.47 -17.52 -16.62
CA VAL A 413 -8.43 -18.54 -16.46
C VAL A 413 -7.78 -18.43 -15.08
N GLY A 414 -7.49 -19.58 -14.48
CA GLY A 414 -6.83 -19.66 -13.16
C GLY A 414 -5.30 -19.65 -13.21
N ARG A 415 -4.74 -19.75 -14.41
CA ARG A 415 -3.30 -19.91 -14.66
C ARG A 415 -2.96 -19.53 -16.09
N ILE A 416 -1.77 -18.97 -16.28
CA ILE A 416 -1.25 -18.52 -17.58
C ILE A 416 0.14 -19.15 -17.77
N PRO A 417 0.33 -20.03 -18.77
CA PRO A 417 1.66 -20.48 -19.19
C PRO A 417 2.49 -19.31 -19.74
N ILE A 418 3.76 -19.26 -19.35
CA ILE A 418 4.71 -18.21 -19.72
C ILE A 418 5.69 -18.76 -20.75
N LEU A 419 5.78 -18.08 -21.88
CA LEU A 419 6.65 -18.43 -22.99
C LEU A 419 7.85 -17.46 -23.06
N ASP A 420 9.00 -17.96 -23.50
CA ASP A 420 10.15 -17.13 -23.85
C ASP A 420 9.97 -16.46 -25.22
N GLU A 421 11.01 -15.75 -25.68
CA GLU A 421 11.05 -15.11 -27.00
C GLU A 421 10.89 -16.11 -28.15
N ASN A 422 11.38 -17.34 -27.99
CA ASN A 422 11.31 -18.41 -28.98
C ASN A 422 9.99 -19.21 -28.93
N ASN A 423 9.02 -18.78 -28.12
CA ASN A 423 7.75 -19.46 -27.86
C ASN A 423 7.88 -20.83 -27.15
N ILE A 424 8.97 -21.03 -26.42
CA ILE A 424 9.18 -22.21 -25.58
C ILE A 424 8.58 -21.95 -24.21
N LEU A 425 7.91 -22.95 -23.64
CA LEU A 425 7.35 -22.87 -22.30
C LEU A 425 8.45 -22.83 -21.24
N VAL A 426 8.53 -21.72 -20.50
CA VAL A 426 9.57 -21.51 -19.45
C VAL A 426 9.01 -21.39 -18.04
N GLY A 427 7.72 -21.15 -17.89
CA GLY A 427 7.09 -21.02 -16.58
C GLY A 427 5.57 -21.04 -16.61
N ILE A 428 4.97 -20.90 -15.43
CA ILE A 428 3.52 -20.73 -15.26
C ILE A 428 3.25 -19.76 -14.12
N VAL A 429 2.24 -18.91 -14.29
CA VAL A 429 1.73 -18.01 -13.24
C VAL A 429 0.32 -18.43 -12.88
N THR A 430 0.04 -18.56 -11.59
CA THR A 430 -1.29 -18.91 -11.05
C THR A 430 -1.94 -17.73 -10.32
N ARG A 431 -3.26 -17.80 -10.06
CA ARG A 431 -3.96 -16.81 -9.22
C ARG A 431 -3.27 -16.60 -7.87
N SER A 432 -2.76 -17.67 -7.25
CA SER A 432 -2.04 -17.60 -5.98
C SER A 432 -0.74 -16.82 -6.07
N ASP A 433 -0.02 -16.93 -7.20
CA ASP A 433 1.22 -16.17 -7.44
C ASP A 433 0.91 -14.67 -7.57
N ILE A 434 -0.17 -14.31 -8.28
CA ILE A 434 -0.62 -12.91 -8.39
C ILE A 434 -1.05 -12.36 -7.03
N ILE A 435 -1.85 -13.09 -6.25
CA ILE A 435 -2.30 -12.65 -4.91
C ILE A 435 -1.11 -12.43 -3.98
N ARG A 436 -0.15 -13.36 -3.98
CA ARG A 436 1.08 -13.25 -3.18
C ARG A 436 1.96 -12.07 -3.63
N ALA A 437 2.03 -11.81 -4.93
CA ALA A 437 2.74 -10.65 -5.48
C ALA A 437 2.10 -9.33 -5.01
N SER A 438 0.76 -9.25 -5.03
CA SER A 438 0.03 -8.08 -4.53
C SER A 438 0.24 -7.84 -3.03
N GLN A 439 0.29 -8.91 -2.21
CA GLN A 439 0.61 -8.79 -0.77
C GLN A 439 2.05 -8.32 -0.53
N LYS A 440 3.02 -8.77 -1.31
CA LYS A 440 4.42 -8.29 -1.21
C LYS A 440 4.54 -6.80 -1.52
N GLN A 441 3.78 -6.27 -2.47
CA GLN A 441 3.74 -4.82 -2.76
C GLN A 441 3.11 -4.03 -1.60
N LEU A 442 2.05 -4.55 -0.97
CA LEU A 442 1.37 -3.93 0.18
C LEU A 442 2.25 -3.93 1.45
N VAL A 443 3.04 -4.99 1.67
CA VAL A 443 3.94 -5.13 2.83
C VAL A 443 5.21 -4.26 2.67
N GLN A 444 5.62 -3.91 1.45
CA GLN A 444 6.70 -2.94 1.25
C GLN A 444 6.30 -1.50 1.60
N THR A 445 5.00 -1.20 1.71
CA THR A 445 4.49 0.15 2.02
C THR A 445 4.09 0.34 3.49
N SER A 446 4.11 -0.74 4.30
CA SER A 446 3.75 -0.69 5.71
C SER A 446 4.90 -1.29 6.52
N GLN A 447 5.68 -0.45 7.20
CA GLN A 447 6.50 -0.93 8.30
C GLN A 447 5.55 -1.45 9.39
N GLU A 448 5.38 -2.78 9.48
CA GLU A 448 5.49 -3.55 10.73
C GLU A 448 5.24 -5.06 10.49
N HIS A 449 6.26 -5.83 10.88
CA HIS A 449 6.29 -7.21 11.42
C HIS A 449 5.35 -8.31 10.89
N GLU A 450 5.83 -9.07 9.88
CA GLU A 450 5.93 -10.55 9.96
C GLU A 450 7.00 -11.05 8.96
N PRO A 451 7.61 -12.25 9.16
CA PRO A 451 9.03 -12.48 8.91
C PRO A 451 9.35 -12.35 7.41
N SER A 452 9.89 -11.19 7.05
CA SER A 452 10.71 -11.12 5.86
C SER A 452 11.86 -12.10 6.05
N PHE A 453 12.17 -12.89 5.01
CA PHE A 453 13.53 -13.38 4.89
C PHE A 453 14.39 -12.14 4.63
N ASN A 454 14.74 -11.44 5.71
CA ASN A 454 15.69 -10.35 5.69
C ASN A 454 17.01 -11.02 5.31
N PHE A 455 17.37 -10.93 4.03
CA PHE A 455 18.67 -11.36 3.57
C PHE A 455 19.69 -10.42 4.20
N LYS A 456 20.19 -10.81 5.38
CA LYS A 456 21.26 -10.11 6.06
C LYS A 456 22.52 -10.31 5.23
N ASN A 457 23.13 -9.22 4.78
CA ASN A 457 24.46 -9.30 4.20
C ASN A 457 25.42 -9.71 5.33
N ILE A 458 25.96 -10.93 5.25
CA ILE A 458 26.90 -11.49 6.23
C ILE A 458 28.35 -11.45 5.73
N THR A 459 28.64 -10.64 4.71
CA THR A 459 29.98 -10.57 4.10
C THR A 459 31.05 -10.18 5.12
N GLU A 460 30.75 -9.21 6.01
CA GLU A 460 31.66 -8.81 7.09
C GLU A 460 31.94 -9.98 8.04
N ILE A 461 30.87 -10.67 8.48
CA ILE A 461 30.96 -11.86 9.36
C ILE A 461 31.81 -12.97 8.71
N ILE A 462 31.66 -13.18 7.40
CA ILE A 462 32.47 -14.14 6.63
C ILE A 462 33.95 -13.78 6.66
N TYR A 463 34.32 -12.52 6.41
CA TYR A 463 35.72 -12.10 6.42
C TYR A 463 36.34 -12.10 7.81
N GLU A 464 35.55 -11.80 8.84
CA GLU A 464 36.03 -11.79 10.22
C GLU A 464 36.24 -13.19 10.80
N ARG A 465 35.37 -14.14 10.45
CA ARG A 465 35.28 -15.43 11.17
C ARG A 465 35.81 -16.64 10.40
N LEU A 466 35.93 -16.56 9.07
CA LEU A 466 36.45 -17.67 8.26
C LEU A 466 37.90 -17.46 7.87
N ASP A 467 38.66 -18.56 7.82
CA ASP A 467 40.02 -18.54 7.29
C ASP A 467 40.02 -18.17 5.80
N ARG A 468 41.08 -17.47 5.35
CA ARG A 468 41.25 -17.04 3.96
C ARG A 468 41.11 -18.18 2.95
N ARG A 469 41.57 -19.38 3.31
CA ARG A 469 41.43 -20.58 2.47
C ARG A 469 39.98 -20.92 2.20
N ILE A 470 39.12 -20.91 3.23
CA ILE A 470 37.69 -21.22 3.11
C ILE A 470 36.99 -20.13 2.29
N ILE A 471 37.30 -18.86 2.53
CA ILE A 471 36.72 -17.74 1.79
C ILE A 471 37.01 -17.86 0.28
N ASN A 472 38.27 -18.16 -0.07
CA ASN A 472 38.66 -18.36 -1.46
C ASN A 472 37.95 -19.57 -2.09
N LEU A 473 37.82 -20.65 -1.33
CA LEU A 473 37.13 -21.86 -1.76
C LEU A 473 35.63 -21.59 -2.04
N LEU A 474 34.93 -20.90 -1.14
CA LEU A 474 33.52 -20.51 -1.34
C LEU A 474 33.35 -19.62 -2.57
N ARG A 475 34.27 -18.66 -2.80
CA ARG A 475 34.27 -17.83 -4.01
C ARG A 475 34.44 -18.67 -5.27
N LEU A 476 35.41 -19.59 -5.29
CA LEU A 476 35.65 -20.47 -6.44
C LEU A 476 34.45 -21.36 -6.74
N ILE A 477 33.85 -21.96 -5.71
CA ILE A 477 32.62 -22.76 -5.83
C ILE A 477 31.48 -21.93 -6.43
N GLY A 478 31.32 -20.68 -5.99
CA GLY A 478 30.34 -19.75 -6.58
C GLY A 478 30.63 -19.41 -8.04
N VAL A 479 31.90 -19.22 -8.42
CA VAL A 479 32.32 -19.00 -9.81
C VAL A 479 31.99 -20.20 -10.68
N TYR A 480 32.34 -21.41 -10.24
CA TYR A 480 32.02 -22.64 -10.98
C TYR A 480 30.51 -22.87 -11.10
N GLY A 481 29.74 -22.50 -10.06
CA GLY A 481 28.28 -22.48 -10.12
C GLY A 481 27.76 -21.58 -11.25
N ASN A 482 28.28 -20.36 -11.33
CA ASN A 482 27.92 -19.41 -12.39
C ASN A 482 28.31 -19.91 -13.79
N GLU A 483 29.49 -20.52 -13.95
CA GLU A 483 29.94 -21.11 -15.22
C GLU A 483 29.01 -22.23 -15.69
N MET A 484 28.55 -23.08 -14.77
CA MET A 484 27.60 -24.16 -15.04
C MET A 484 26.13 -23.69 -15.08
N LYS A 485 25.86 -22.40 -14.83
CA LYS A 485 24.50 -21.84 -14.66
C LYS A 485 23.68 -22.57 -13.60
N MET A 486 24.34 -23.03 -12.53
CA MET A 486 23.73 -23.69 -11.40
C MET A 486 23.90 -22.81 -10.16
N PRO A 487 22.82 -22.23 -9.61
CA PRO A 487 22.88 -21.51 -8.35
C PRO A 487 23.39 -22.39 -7.20
N VAL A 488 24.32 -21.86 -6.40
CA VAL A 488 25.00 -22.59 -5.32
C VAL A 488 24.84 -21.86 -4.00
N TYR A 489 24.53 -22.61 -2.95
CA TYR A 489 24.24 -22.10 -1.61
C TYR A 489 24.99 -22.90 -0.56
N VAL A 490 25.60 -22.22 0.42
CA VAL A 490 26.02 -22.88 1.66
C VAL A 490 24.81 -23.05 2.57
N VAL A 491 24.70 -24.21 3.22
CA VAL A 491 23.53 -24.54 4.05
C VAL A 491 23.96 -25.24 5.35
N GLY A 492 22.98 -25.65 6.17
CA GLY A 492 23.21 -26.59 7.26
C GLY A 492 23.96 -26.01 8.46
N GLY A 493 24.71 -26.90 9.15
CA GLY A 493 25.45 -26.56 10.36
C GLY A 493 26.49 -25.48 10.14
N PHE A 494 27.12 -25.46 8.96
CA PHE A 494 28.10 -24.44 8.58
C PHE A 494 27.58 -23.01 8.75
N VAL A 495 26.37 -22.73 8.24
CA VAL A 495 25.77 -21.39 8.30
C VAL A 495 25.44 -21.00 9.75
N ARG A 496 24.88 -21.94 10.52
CA ARG A 496 24.58 -21.72 11.94
C ARG A 496 25.84 -21.40 12.72
N ASP A 497 26.89 -22.19 12.54
CA ASP A 497 28.12 -22.09 13.32
C ASP A 497 28.91 -20.82 12.96
N LEU A 498 28.90 -20.42 11.69
CA LEU A 498 29.38 -19.11 11.23
C LEU A 498 28.68 -17.96 11.96
N LEU A 499 27.35 -18.01 12.08
CA LEU A 499 26.56 -16.98 12.76
C LEU A 499 26.79 -16.97 14.29
N LEU A 500 27.01 -18.13 14.89
CA LEU A 500 27.29 -18.30 16.32
C LEU A 500 28.76 -18.09 16.71
N ASN A 501 29.65 -17.83 15.74
CA ASN A 501 31.09 -17.72 15.95
C ASN A 501 31.72 -19.01 16.53
N ILE A 502 31.22 -20.15 16.08
CA ILE A 502 31.76 -21.47 16.41
C ILE A 502 32.62 -21.91 15.22
N PRO A 503 33.90 -22.27 15.43
CA PRO A 503 34.74 -22.76 14.35
C PRO A 503 34.18 -24.10 13.82
N ASN A 504 33.78 -24.12 12.55
CA ASN A 504 33.30 -25.31 11.86
C ASN A 504 33.97 -25.46 10.49
N TYR A 505 34.41 -26.67 10.18
CA TYR A 505 35.11 -27.05 8.94
C TYR A 505 34.26 -27.94 8.03
N ASP A 506 33.02 -28.24 8.42
CA ASP A 506 32.09 -29.08 7.68
C ASP A 506 31.25 -28.21 6.74
N ILE A 507 31.68 -28.08 5.48
CA ILE A 507 31.03 -27.22 4.50
C ILE A 507 29.99 -28.04 3.72
N ASP A 508 28.72 -27.74 3.99
CA ASP A 508 27.58 -28.25 3.23
C ASP A 508 27.17 -27.25 2.13
N VAL A 509 27.15 -27.73 0.89
CA VAL A 509 26.75 -26.97 -0.29
C VAL A 509 25.52 -27.60 -0.94
N VAL A 510 24.52 -26.78 -1.25
CA VAL A 510 23.35 -27.18 -2.04
C VAL A 510 23.37 -26.46 -3.38
N VAL A 511 23.07 -27.20 -4.44
CA VAL A 511 23.06 -26.71 -5.82
C VAL A 511 21.67 -26.88 -6.42
N GLU A 512 21.16 -25.84 -7.08
CA GLU A 512 19.97 -25.94 -7.93
C GLU A 512 20.38 -26.52 -9.30
N GLY A 513 20.21 -27.83 -9.46
CA GLY A 513 20.70 -28.60 -10.62
C GLY A 513 21.21 -29.97 -10.21
N ASN A 514 22.00 -30.64 -11.06
CA ASN A 514 22.58 -31.94 -10.73
C ASN A 514 23.85 -31.77 -9.87
N GLY A 515 23.74 -31.99 -8.56
CA GLY A 515 24.84 -31.85 -7.61
C GLY A 515 26.01 -32.81 -7.86
N ILE A 516 25.79 -33.99 -8.44
CA ILE A 516 26.87 -34.94 -8.76
C ILE A 516 27.69 -34.44 -9.96
N GLU A 517 27.03 -33.89 -10.98
CA GLU A 517 27.71 -33.27 -12.13
C GLU A 517 28.50 -32.03 -11.70
N PHE A 518 27.89 -31.20 -10.85
CA PHE A 518 28.58 -30.05 -10.25
C PHE A 518 29.82 -30.48 -9.47
N ALA A 519 29.71 -31.49 -8.59
CA ALA A 519 30.85 -32.00 -7.83
C ALA A 519 31.97 -32.54 -8.73
N LYS A 520 31.63 -33.29 -9.79
CA LYS A 520 32.62 -33.77 -10.78
C LYS A 520 33.34 -32.63 -11.49
N TYR A 521 32.63 -31.56 -11.83
CA TYR A 521 33.22 -30.38 -12.44
C TYR A 521 34.18 -29.67 -11.47
N VAL A 522 33.73 -29.37 -10.25
CA VAL A 522 34.53 -28.69 -9.23
C VAL A 522 35.79 -29.49 -8.87
N ALA A 523 35.66 -30.82 -8.73
CA ALA A 523 36.77 -31.70 -8.42
C ALA A 523 37.88 -31.66 -9.48
N LYS A 524 37.52 -31.55 -10.75
CA LYS A 524 38.48 -31.42 -11.85
C LYS A 524 39.25 -30.10 -11.78
N GLN A 525 38.60 -29.01 -11.37
CA GLN A 525 39.23 -27.68 -11.27
C GLN A 525 40.10 -27.54 -10.03
N LEU A 526 39.73 -28.17 -8.92
CA LEU A 526 40.38 -28.04 -7.63
C LEU A 526 41.27 -29.22 -7.23
N ASP A 527 41.48 -30.18 -8.13
CA ASP A 527 42.30 -31.38 -7.90
C ASP A 527 41.85 -32.18 -6.66
N ALA A 528 40.54 -32.45 -6.59
CA ALA A 528 39.88 -33.20 -5.52
C ALA A 528 39.29 -34.54 -6.02
N ILE A 529 39.03 -35.46 -5.09
CA ILE A 529 38.39 -36.76 -5.37
C ILE A 529 36.90 -36.65 -5.10
N VAL A 530 36.05 -37.18 -5.98
CA VAL A 530 34.59 -37.20 -5.81
C VAL A 530 34.13 -38.58 -5.33
N VAL A 531 33.33 -38.60 -4.27
CA VAL A 531 32.62 -39.80 -3.80
C VAL A 531 31.11 -39.59 -4.03
N PRO A 532 30.52 -40.13 -5.11
CA PRO A 532 29.10 -39.92 -5.41
C PRO A 532 28.19 -40.88 -4.65
N TYR A 533 27.01 -40.40 -4.28
CA TYR A 533 25.90 -41.18 -3.72
C TYR A 533 24.67 -41.01 -4.62
N GLU A 534 24.58 -41.85 -5.65
CA GLU A 534 23.61 -41.69 -6.75
C GLU A 534 22.14 -41.71 -6.29
N LYS A 535 21.81 -42.53 -5.28
CA LYS A 535 20.44 -42.68 -4.76
C LYS A 535 19.86 -41.38 -4.19
N PHE A 536 20.70 -40.44 -3.75
CA PHE A 536 20.28 -39.20 -3.11
C PHE A 536 20.71 -37.94 -3.86
N TYR A 537 21.31 -38.10 -5.05
CA TYR A 537 21.89 -37.01 -5.83
C TYR A 537 22.84 -36.12 -5.00
N THR A 538 23.65 -36.75 -4.16
CA THR A 538 24.67 -36.10 -3.34
C THR A 538 26.07 -36.63 -3.68
N ALA A 539 27.09 -35.83 -3.41
CA ALA A 539 28.48 -36.21 -3.60
C ALA A 539 29.38 -35.52 -2.57
N THR A 540 30.44 -36.18 -2.14
CA THR A 540 31.45 -35.59 -1.26
C THR A 540 32.72 -35.32 -2.06
N LEU A 541 33.24 -34.10 -1.96
CA LEU A 541 34.57 -33.71 -2.45
C LEU A 541 35.60 -33.95 -1.35
N VAL A 542 36.67 -34.68 -1.65
CA VAL A 542 37.77 -34.99 -0.72
C VAL A 542 39.08 -34.45 -1.29
N PHE A 543 39.69 -33.52 -0.57
CA PHE A 543 40.97 -32.90 -0.93
C PHE A 543 42.15 -33.73 -0.43
N LYS A 544 43.35 -33.49 -1.00
CA LYS A 544 44.58 -34.24 -0.67
C LYS A 544 45.00 -34.15 0.80
N ASP A 545 44.64 -33.07 1.48
CA ASP A 545 44.91 -32.84 2.89
C ASP A 545 43.79 -33.36 3.82
N GLY A 546 42.81 -34.09 3.27
CA GLY A 546 41.71 -34.69 4.01
C GLY A 546 40.52 -33.76 4.26
N PHE A 547 40.57 -32.50 3.81
CA PHE A 547 39.43 -31.58 3.87
C PHE A 547 38.27 -32.09 3.00
N LYS A 548 37.03 -31.85 3.44
CA LYS A 548 35.83 -32.36 2.77
C LYS A 548 34.79 -31.27 2.53
N ILE A 549 34.05 -31.40 1.43
CA ILE A 549 32.86 -30.58 1.14
C ILE A 549 31.75 -31.52 0.68
N ASP A 550 30.59 -31.44 1.31
CA ASP A 550 29.42 -32.19 0.89
C ASP A 550 28.57 -31.35 -0.06
N VAL A 551 28.22 -31.95 -1.19
CA VAL A 551 27.43 -31.33 -2.25
C VAL A 551 26.12 -32.08 -2.38
N ALA A 552 25.02 -31.37 -2.20
CA ALA A 552 23.67 -31.90 -2.34
C ALA A 552 22.90 -31.18 -3.46
N THR A 553 22.04 -31.93 -4.14
CA THR A 553 21.06 -31.36 -5.07
C THR A 553 19.88 -30.79 -4.27
N ALA A 554 19.47 -29.55 -4.57
CA ALA A 554 18.24 -28.98 -4.05
C ALA A 554 17.06 -29.84 -4.49
N ARG A 555 16.25 -30.34 -3.54
CA ARG A 555 15.29 -31.41 -3.84
C ARG A 555 13.98 -31.29 -3.10
N THR A 556 12.92 -31.80 -3.72
CA THR A 556 11.66 -32.13 -3.04
C THR A 556 11.65 -33.61 -2.70
N GLU A 557 11.16 -33.93 -1.51
CA GLU A 557 11.04 -35.31 -1.04
C GLU A 557 9.56 -35.70 -0.95
N TYR A 558 9.25 -36.90 -1.44
CA TYR A 558 7.92 -37.49 -1.34
C TYR A 558 8.03 -38.83 -0.63
N TYR A 559 7.19 -39.01 0.40
CA TYR A 559 7.09 -40.26 1.14
C TYR A 559 5.81 -40.97 0.71
N GLU A 560 5.94 -42.15 0.07
CA GLU A 560 4.76 -42.94 -0.28
C GLU A 560 4.04 -43.45 0.98
N LYS A 561 4.79 -43.73 2.06
CA LYS A 561 4.29 -44.15 3.38
C LYS A 561 5.17 -43.61 4.51
N PRO A 562 4.63 -43.45 5.74
CA PRO A 562 5.43 -43.12 6.92
C PRO A 562 6.53 -44.17 7.17
N GLY A 563 7.79 -43.72 7.24
CA GLY A 563 8.95 -44.58 7.56
C GLY A 563 9.72 -45.16 6.36
N GLU A 564 9.27 -44.95 5.12
CA GLU A 564 10.03 -45.32 3.92
C GLU A 564 11.06 -44.24 3.51
N LEU A 565 12.07 -44.65 2.75
CA LEU A 565 13.04 -43.71 2.17
C LEU A 565 12.34 -42.80 1.14
N PRO A 566 12.64 -41.48 1.13
CA PRO A 566 11.95 -40.55 0.25
C PRO A 566 12.34 -40.79 -1.21
N GLN A 567 11.37 -40.59 -2.11
CA GLN A 567 11.66 -40.33 -3.51
C GLN A 567 12.06 -38.87 -3.67
N VAL A 568 13.14 -38.64 -4.41
CA VAL A 568 13.81 -37.35 -4.53
C VAL A 568 13.66 -36.85 -5.96
N ASP A 569 13.21 -35.60 -6.12
CA ASP A 569 13.15 -34.91 -7.42
C ASP A 569 13.87 -33.56 -7.34
N VAL A 570 14.51 -33.14 -8.43
CA VAL A 570 15.30 -31.90 -8.50
C VAL A 570 14.37 -30.69 -8.33
N SER A 571 14.78 -29.72 -7.52
CA SER A 571 13.96 -28.56 -7.18
C SER A 571 14.80 -27.30 -6.94
N THR A 572 14.15 -26.22 -6.50
CA THR A 572 14.82 -24.98 -6.10
C THR A 572 15.17 -25.00 -4.61
N ILE A 573 16.16 -24.22 -4.19
CA ILE A 573 16.56 -24.04 -2.78
C ILE A 573 15.37 -23.63 -1.92
N LYS A 574 14.43 -22.87 -2.48
CA LYS A 574 13.21 -22.47 -1.80
C LYS A 574 12.30 -23.67 -1.47
N LYS A 575 12.17 -24.62 -2.40
CA LYS A 575 11.39 -25.85 -2.17
C LYS A 575 12.16 -26.81 -1.24
N ASP A 576 13.49 -26.88 -1.35
CA ASP A 576 14.33 -27.68 -0.44
C ASP A 576 14.30 -27.16 1.01
N LEU A 577 14.24 -25.84 1.20
CA LEU A 577 14.09 -25.26 2.53
C LEU A 577 12.69 -25.47 3.11
N TYR A 578 11.63 -25.48 2.29
CA TYR A 578 10.26 -25.67 2.79
C TYR A 578 9.99 -27.08 3.32
N ARG A 579 10.74 -28.09 2.86
CA ARG A 579 10.61 -29.47 3.37
C ARG A 579 11.37 -29.71 4.69
N ARG A 580 12.28 -28.80 5.06
CA ARG A 580 13.09 -28.88 6.29
C ARG A 580 12.42 -28.06 7.38
#